data_AF-A0A3N5TPY7-F1
#
_entry.id   AF-A0A3N5TPY7-F1
#
_cell.length_a   1.000
_cell.length_b   1.000
_cell.length_c   1.000
_cell.angle_alpha   90.00
_cell.angle_beta   90.00
_cell.angle_gamma   90.00
#
_symmetry.space_group_name_H-M   'P 1'
#
loop_
_entity.id
_entity.type
_entity.pdbx_description
1 polymer ?
#
loop_
_entity_poly.entity_id
_entity_poly.type
_entity_poly.pdbx_seq_one_letter_code
_entity_poly.pdbx_strand_id
1 'polypeptide(L)'
;MRLQKFLSEAGFCSRRHGEELIISGGVKVNGVVVKELGSKIDPEKDIVEVGGNRIEVKNNLIYIALNKPKGYVTTCSRERGKIVLDLIDIPERIYPIGRLDKNSTGHLLLTNDGRLHNILSHPSFDHEKEYEVVVSKPVEDDALDKMVSGIHLP
;
A
#
# COMPACT_ATOMS: atom_id res chain seq x y z
N MET A 1 11.75 -11.21 10.95
CA MET A 1 10.95 -10.13 10.33
C MET A 1 11.00 -8.88 11.20
N ARG A 2 10.87 -7.65 10.68
CA ARG A 2 10.74 -6.44 11.53
C ARG A 2 9.37 -6.42 12.22
N LEU A 3 9.31 -5.99 13.48
CA LEU A 3 8.08 -6.01 14.29
C LEU A 3 6.94 -5.19 13.66
N GLN A 4 7.20 -3.97 13.18
CA GLN A 4 6.17 -3.16 12.50
C GLN A 4 5.71 -3.76 11.16
N LYS A 5 6.57 -4.57 10.52
CA LYS A 5 6.20 -5.31 9.31
C LYS A 5 5.25 -6.46 9.67
N PHE A 6 5.54 -7.21 10.73
CA PHE A 6 4.68 -8.27 11.23
C PHE A 6 3.28 -7.76 11.59
N LEU A 7 3.18 -6.66 12.35
CA LEU A 7 1.89 -6.05 12.70
C LEU A 7 1.08 -5.63 11.46
N SER A 8 1.76 -5.17 10.42
CA SER A 8 1.12 -4.80 9.16
C SER A 8 0.67 -6.00 8.33
N GLU A 9 1.46 -7.08 8.28
CA GLU A 9 1.11 -8.32 7.57
C GLU A 9 -0.01 -9.08 8.28
N ALA A 10 -0.08 -9.00 9.62
CA ALA A 10 -1.22 -9.49 10.39
C ALA A 10 -2.52 -8.68 10.17
N GLY A 11 -2.48 -7.60 9.39
CA GLY A 11 -3.62 -6.74 9.12
C GLY A 11 -4.02 -5.86 10.31
N PHE A 12 -3.24 -5.84 11.39
CA PHE A 12 -3.55 -5.10 12.61
C PHE A 12 -3.49 -3.58 12.40
N CYS A 13 -2.45 -3.08 11.73
CA CYS A 13 -2.31 -1.66 11.46
C CYS A 13 -1.41 -1.37 10.24
N SER A 14 -1.17 -0.08 9.94
CA SER A 14 -0.13 0.29 8.97
C SER A 14 1.27 0.15 9.58
N ARG A 15 2.31 0.03 8.76
CA ARG A 15 3.71 -0.03 9.25
C ARG A 15 4.07 1.19 10.10
N ARG A 16 3.66 2.40 9.72
CA ARG A 16 3.93 3.63 10.50
C ARG A 16 3.21 3.63 11.84
N HIS A 17 1.95 3.24 11.86
CA HIS A 17 1.21 3.12 13.12
C HIS A 17 1.80 2.02 14.02
N GLY A 18 2.32 0.94 13.41
CA GLY A 18 3.10 -0.07 14.14
C GLY A 18 4.34 0.51 14.83
N GLU A 19 5.05 1.43 14.18
CA GLU A 19 6.19 2.14 14.78
C GLU A 19 5.77 3.04 15.95
N GLU A 20 4.66 3.76 15.82
CA GLU A 20 4.06 4.57 16.90
C GLU A 20 3.67 3.70 18.11
N LEU A 21 3.07 2.53 17.86
CA LEU A 21 2.69 1.58 18.90
C LEU A 21 3.92 1.00 19.62
N ILE A 22 5.00 0.72 18.88
CA ILE A 22 6.26 0.26 19.46
C ILE A 22 6.80 1.37 20.38
N ILE A 23 6.97 2.60 19.87
CA ILE A 23 7.52 3.72 20.64
C ILE A 23 6.72 3.98 21.93
N SER A 24 5.39 3.95 21.84
CA SER A 24 4.50 4.18 22.99
C SER A 24 4.48 3.02 24.00
N GLY A 25 5.10 1.88 23.68
CA GLY A 25 5.11 0.68 24.54
C GLY A 25 3.81 -0.13 24.48
N GLY A 26 3.02 0.04 23.43
CA GLY A 26 1.78 -0.70 23.20
C GLY A 26 1.98 -2.14 22.71
N VAL A 27 3.20 -2.53 22.37
CA VAL A 27 3.54 -3.86 21.81
C VAL A 27 4.39 -4.65 22.79
N LYS A 28 4.03 -5.92 23.00
CA LYS A 28 4.85 -6.90 23.72
C LYS A 28 5.31 -8.02 22.78
N VAL A 29 6.51 -8.50 23.02
CA VAL A 29 7.06 -9.71 22.38
C VAL A 29 7.51 -10.65 23.48
N ASN A 30 6.96 -11.87 23.51
CA ASN A 30 7.22 -12.88 24.54
C ASN A 30 7.00 -12.32 25.97
N GLY A 31 5.94 -11.52 26.16
CA GLY A 31 5.60 -10.88 27.43
C GLY A 31 6.41 -9.62 27.78
N VAL A 32 7.45 -9.28 27.01
CA VAL A 32 8.31 -8.10 27.25
C VAL A 32 7.87 -6.94 26.39
N VAL A 33 7.70 -5.75 26.98
CA VAL A 33 7.36 -4.52 26.24
C VAL A 33 8.54 -4.11 25.35
N VAL A 34 8.28 -3.94 24.05
CA VAL A 34 9.29 -3.52 23.08
C VAL A 34 9.05 -2.07 22.70
N LYS A 35 10.08 -1.22 22.86
CA LYS A 35 10.04 0.21 22.49
C LYS A 35 11.04 0.60 21.40
N GLU A 36 11.91 -0.32 21.00
CA GLU A 36 12.96 -0.06 20.02
C GLU A 36 12.46 -0.28 18.59
N LEU A 37 12.55 0.76 17.76
CA LEU A 37 12.26 0.65 16.33
C LEU A 37 13.28 -0.25 15.62
N GLY A 38 12.80 -1.03 14.66
CA GLY A 38 13.66 -1.95 13.91
C GLY A 38 13.88 -3.30 14.60
N SER A 39 13.34 -3.49 15.81
CA SER A 39 13.24 -4.78 16.49
C SER A 39 12.78 -5.88 15.53
N LYS A 40 13.47 -7.02 15.59
CA LYS A 40 13.17 -8.19 14.75
C LYS A 40 12.56 -9.29 15.61
N ILE A 41 11.59 -9.98 15.04
CA ILE A 41 10.91 -11.14 15.62
C ILE A 41 10.96 -12.31 14.64
N ASP A 42 10.90 -13.53 15.15
CA ASP A 42 10.65 -14.76 14.41
C ASP A 42 9.15 -15.07 14.44
N PRO A 43 8.40 -14.90 13.33
CA PRO A 43 6.95 -15.09 13.30
C PRO A 43 6.49 -16.50 13.71
N GLU A 44 7.37 -17.49 13.58
CA GLU A 44 7.06 -18.89 13.90
C GLU A 44 7.27 -19.23 15.38
N LYS A 45 8.01 -18.39 16.12
CA LYS A 45 8.42 -18.67 17.50
C LYS A 45 7.97 -17.62 18.50
N ASP A 46 8.05 -16.35 18.10
CA ASP A 46 7.78 -15.23 18.99
C ASP A 46 6.27 -14.94 19.09
N ILE A 47 5.81 -14.69 20.31
CA ILE A 47 4.44 -14.28 20.60
C ILE A 47 4.39 -12.77 20.63
N VAL A 48 3.69 -12.17 19.67
CA VAL A 48 3.48 -10.71 19.63
C VAL A 48 2.08 -10.38 20.16
N GLU A 49 2.00 -9.43 21.08
CA GLU A 49 0.74 -8.98 21.67
C GLU A 49 0.61 -7.46 21.58
N VAL A 50 -0.61 -6.97 21.30
CA VAL A 50 -0.94 -5.54 21.34
C VAL A 50 -2.19 -5.36 22.20
N GLY A 51 -2.09 -4.53 23.25
CA GLY A 51 -3.20 -4.33 24.18
C GLY A 51 -3.67 -5.60 24.90
N GLY A 52 -2.79 -6.60 25.06
CA GLY A 52 -3.12 -7.90 25.68
C GLY A 52 -3.73 -8.93 24.75
N ASN A 53 -3.91 -8.62 23.46
CA ASN A 53 -4.37 -9.58 22.46
C ASN A 53 -3.20 -10.09 21.63
N ARG A 54 -3.10 -11.42 21.49
CA ARG A 54 -2.14 -12.05 20.59
C ARG A 54 -2.45 -11.66 19.14
N ILE A 55 -1.43 -11.24 18.42
CA ILE A 55 -1.51 -10.89 17.00
C ILE A 55 -1.01 -12.07 16.18
N GLU A 56 -1.85 -12.54 15.28
CA GLU A 56 -1.55 -13.67 14.39
C GLU A 56 -1.66 -13.22 12.94
N VAL A 57 -0.78 -13.76 12.08
CA VAL A 57 -0.83 -13.47 10.64
C VAL A 57 -1.98 -14.24 10.03
N LYS A 58 -2.94 -13.53 9.43
CA LYS A 58 -4.00 -14.15 8.63
C LYS A 58 -3.43 -14.47 7.24
N ASN A 59 -3.45 -15.74 6.86
CA ASN A 59 -2.95 -16.20 5.55
C ASN A 59 -3.96 -16.01 4.39
N ASN A 60 -5.01 -15.21 4.57
CA ASN A 60 -5.97 -14.94 3.50
C ASN A 60 -5.44 -13.80 2.61
N LEU A 61 -4.80 -14.13 1.50
CA LEU A 61 -4.28 -13.15 0.55
C LEU A 61 -5.38 -12.69 -0.39
N ILE A 62 -5.53 -11.37 -0.50
CA ILE A 62 -6.56 -10.72 -1.30
C ILE A 62 -5.91 -10.00 -2.49
N TYR A 63 -6.47 -10.20 -3.68
CA TYR A 63 -6.04 -9.55 -4.91
C TYR A 63 -7.27 -9.07 -5.67
N ILE A 64 -7.39 -7.75 -5.83
CA ILE A 64 -8.54 -7.13 -6.48
C ILE A 64 -8.04 -6.28 -7.66
N ALA A 65 -8.66 -6.48 -8.82
CA ALA A 65 -8.57 -5.57 -9.96
C ALA A 65 -9.80 -4.67 -9.98
N LEU A 66 -9.61 -3.38 -9.71
CA LEU A 66 -10.65 -2.37 -9.69
C LEU A 66 -10.55 -1.51 -10.95
N ASN A 67 -11.66 -1.35 -11.67
CA ASN A 67 -11.80 -0.25 -12.60
C ASN A 67 -12.20 1.02 -11.81
N LYS A 68 -11.20 1.83 -11.46
CA LYS A 68 -11.38 3.02 -10.62
C LYS A 68 -12.20 4.08 -11.37
N PRO A 69 -13.31 4.57 -10.80
CA PRO A 69 -14.05 5.69 -11.37
C PRO A 69 -13.39 7.06 -11.06
N LYS A 70 -13.85 8.10 -11.78
CA LYS A 70 -13.47 9.49 -11.49
C LYS A 70 -14.00 9.92 -10.12
N GLY A 71 -13.31 10.87 -9.49
CA GLY A 71 -13.74 11.52 -8.25
C GLY A 71 -13.27 10.83 -6.96
N TYR A 72 -12.69 9.64 -7.05
CA TYR A 72 -12.13 8.90 -5.92
C TYR A 72 -10.62 9.10 -5.82
N VAL A 73 -10.12 9.32 -4.61
CA VAL A 73 -8.68 9.50 -4.34
C VAL A 73 -8.04 8.14 -4.03
N THR A 74 -6.89 7.86 -4.64
CA THR A 74 -6.12 6.63 -4.36
C THR A 74 -5.29 6.82 -3.08
N THR A 75 -5.88 6.51 -1.92
CA THR A 75 -5.23 6.63 -0.60
C THR A 75 -5.89 5.70 0.43
N CYS A 76 -5.16 5.37 1.49
CA CYS A 76 -5.69 4.69 2.68
C CYS A 76 -6.16 5.66 3.78
N SER A 77 -5.87 6.96 3.66
CA SER A 77 -6.31 7.98 4.63
C SER A 77 -7.70 8.49 4.27
N ARG A 78 -8.62 8.49 5.25
CA ARG A 78 -10.00 8.96 5.10
C ARG A 78 -10.14 10.49 5.17
N GLU A 79 -9.06 11.23 5.41
CA GLU A 79 -9.10 12.69 5.58
C GLU A 79 -9.41 13.45 4.26
N ARG A 80 -9.31 12.79 3.10
CA ARG A 80 -9.32 13.44 1.77
C ARG A 80 -10.62 13.25 0.97
N GLY A 81 -11.72 12.89 1.62
CA GLY A 81 -13.03 12.66 0.98
C GLY A 81 -13.20 11.22 0.49
N LYS A 82 -13.88 11.02 -0.65
CA LYS A 82 -14.14 9.68 -1.22
C LYS A 82 -12.85 9.00 -1.66
N ILE A 83 -12.58 7.79 -1.17
CA ILE A 83 -11.37 7.03 -1.45
C ILE A 83 -11.68 5.70 -2.11
N VAL A 84 -10.71 5.14 -2.84
CA VAL A 84 -10.89 3.88 -3.57
C VAL A 84 -11.30 2.70 -2.68
N LEU A 85 -10.97 2.75 -1.37
CA LEU A 85 -11.39 1.73 -0.41
C LEU A 85 -12.90 1.77 -0.12
N ASP A 86 -13.58 2.88 -0.34
CA ASP A 86 -15.05 2.98 -0.16
C ASP A 86 -15.82 2.21 -1.25
N LEU A 87 -15.14 1.76 -2.30
CA LEU A 87 -15.71 1.00 -3.41
C LEU A 87 -15.70 -0.52 -3.17
N ILE A 88 -15.02 -0.97 -2.11
CA ILE A 88 -14.80 -2.39 -1.83
C ILE A 88 -15.33 -2.70 -0.42
N ASP A 89 -16.30 -3.61 -0.33
CA ASP A 89 -16.88 -4.04 0.94
C ASP A 89 -16.35 -5.43 1.34
N ILE A 90 -15.20 -5.43 2.02
CA ILE A 90 -14.59 -6.65 2.57
C ILE A 90 -14.05 -6.37 3.98
N PRO A 91 -14.01 -7.38 4.86
CA PRO A 91 -13.49 -7.21 6.22
C PRO A 91 -11.95 -7.13 6.27
N GLU A 92 -11.25 -7.64 5.27
CA GLU A 92 -9.79 -7.61 5.22
C GLU A 92 -9.23 -6.21 4.93
N ARG A 93 -8.16 -5.87 5.64
CA ARG A 93 -7.41 -4.64 5.38
C ARG A 93 -6.60 -4.75 4.08
N ILE A 94 -7.06 -4.08 3.03
CA ILE A 94 -6.36 -3.95 1.74
C ILE A 94 -5.80 -2.53 1.52
N TYR A 95 -4.91 -2.39 0.54
CA TYR A 95 -4.31 -1.14 0.11
C TYR A 95 -4.02 -1.15 -1.40
N PRO A 96 -4.10 0.01 -2.08
CA PRO A 96 -3.86 0.09 -3.51
C PRO A 96 -2.37 -0.12 -3.85
N ILE A 97 -2.11 -0.74 -4.99
CA ILE A 97 -0.78 -0.85 -5.60
C ILE A 97 -0.61 0.30 -6.58
N GLY A 98 0.31 1.21 -6.26
CA GLY A 98 0.47 2.45 -7.01
C GLY A 98 -0.69 3.43 -6.81
N ARG A 99 -0.76 4.44 -7.67
CA ARG A 99 -1.75 5.51 -7.58
C ARG A 99 -2.26 5.93 -8.95
N LEU A 100 -3.57 6.11 -9.05
CA LEU A 100 -4.20 6.92 -10.07
C LEU A 100 -4.68 8.23 -9.45
N ASP A 101 -4.57 9.33 -10.20
CA ASP A 101 -5.08 10.62 -9.77
C ASP A 101 -6.60 10.62 -9.63
N LYS A 102 -7.12 11.61 -8.89
CA LYS A 102 -8.55 11.71 -8.57
C LYS A 102 -9.43 11.68 -9.82
N ASN A 103 -9.00 12.36 -10.89
CA ASN A 103 -9.74 12.48 -12.14
C ASN A 103 -9.38 11.42 -13.17
N SER A 104 -8.36 10.60 -12.92
CA SER A 104 -8.00 9.45 -13.75
C SER A 104 -8.89 8.25 -13.43
N THR A 105 -9.16 7.46 -14.45
CA THR A 105 -9.95 6.21 -14.38
C THR A 105 -9.10 5.01 -14.80
N GLY A 106 -9.64 3.82 -14.59
CA GLY A 106 -9.09 2.61 -15.18
C GLY A 106 -8.51 1.66 -14.13
N HIS A 107 -7.63 0.80 -14.60
CA HIS A 107 -7.16 -0.34 -13.82
C HIS A 107 -6.31 0.08 -12.61
N LEU A 108 -6.77 -0.29 -11.42
CA LEU A 108 -6.06 -0.16 -10.16
C LEU A 108 -6.10 -1.49 -9.41
N LEU A 109 -4.94 -1.97 -8.97
CA LEU A 109 -4.86 -3.17 -8.14
C LEU A 109 -4.95 -2.80 -6.66
N LEU A 110 -5.61 -3.65 -5.87
CA LEU A 110 -5.60 -3.58 -4.40
C LEU A 110 -5.24 -4.94 -3.82
N THR A 111 -4.48 -4.94 -2.74
CA THR A 111 -4.06 -6.18 -2.07
C THR A 111 -3.78 -5.96 -0.59
N ASN A 112 -3.71 -7.06 0.18
CA ASN A 112 -3.10 -7.09 1.50
C ASN A 112 -1.68 -7.73 1.47
N ASP A 113 -1.21 -8.22 0.32
CA ASP A 113 0.12 -8.80 0.11
C ASP A 113 1.19 -7.71 -0.07
N GLY A 114 1.97 -7.48 0.98
CA GLY A 114 3.01 -6.44 0.99
C GLY A 114 4.19 -6.76 0.06
N ARG A 115 4.41 -8.05 -0.21
CA ARG A 115 5.46 -8.50 -1.14
C ARG A 115 5.05 -8.20 -2.56
N LEU A 116 3.84 -8.57 -2.98
CA LEU A 116 3.34 -8.27 -4.32
C LEU A 116 3.26 -6.76 -4.55
N HIS A 117 2.75 -6.01 -3.55
CA HIS A 117 2.74 -4.56 -3.62
C HIS A 117 4.14 -4.00 -3.92
N ASN A 118 5.17 -4.43 -3.20
CA ASN A 118 6.54 -3.97 -3.43
C ASN A 118 7.07 -4.32 -4.83
N ILE A 119 6.84 -5.56 -5.28
CA ILE A 119 7.27 -6.01 -6.61
C ILE A 119 6.66 -5.12 -7.70
N LEU A 120 5.34 -4.88 -7.64
CA LEU A 120 4.64 -4.13 -8.68
C LEU A 120 4.83 -2.60 -8.61
N SER A 121 5.19 -2.05 -7.45
CA SER A 121 5.29 -0.60 -7.26
C SER A 121 6.72 -0.05 -7.28
N HIS A 122 7.72 -0.86 -6.92
CA HIS A 122 9.08 -0.34 -6.78
C HIS A 122 9.72 -0.13 -8.16
N PRO A 123 10.29 1.06 -8.46
CA PRO A 123 10.79 1.39 -9.79
C PRO A 123 11.84 0.44 -10.35
N SER A 124 12.64 -0.19 -9.48
CA SER A 124 13.70 -1.13 -9.90
C SER A 124 13.20 -2.40 -10.60
N PHE A 125 11.91 -2.73 -10.49
CA PHE A 125 11.33 -3.89 -11.17
C PHE A 125 10.86 -3.57 -12.60
N ASP A 126 10.86 -2.29 -12.98
CA ASP A 126 10.65 -1.83 -14.35
C ASP A 126 9.38 -2.39 -15.03
N HIS A 127 8.29 -2.48 -14.26
CA HIS A 127 7.00 -2.92 -14.81
C HIS A 127 6.33 -1.80 -15.60
N GLU A 128 6.11 -2.06 -16.89
CA GLU A 128 5.38 -1.18 -17.81
C GLU A 128 3.94 -0.93 -17.36
N LYS A 129 3.43 0.26 -17.69
CA LYS A 129 2.05 0.71 -17.42
C LYS A 129 1.54 1.45 -18.64
N GLU A 130 0.42 1.00 -19.18
CA GLU A 130 -0.18 1.60 -20.37
C GLU A 130 -1.36 2.50 -19.99
N TYR A 131 -1.50 3.62 -20.69
CA TYR A 131 -2.53 4.62 -20.47
C TYR A 131 -3.14 5.06 -21.79
N GLU A 132 -4.47 5.11 -21.85
CA GLU A 132 -5.18 5.86 -22.88
C GLU A 132 -5.30 7.32 -22.43
N VAL A 133 -4.75 8.24 -23.23
CA VAL A 133 -4.69 9.67 -22.91
C VAL A 133 -5.42 10.48 -23.98
N VAL A 134 -6.36 11.31 -23.54
CA VAL A 134 -7.06 12.27 -24.40
C VAL A 134 -6.49 13.67 -24.16
N VAL A 135 -6.08 14.33 -25.24
CA VAL A 135 -5.49 15.67 -25.23
C VAL A 135 -6.41 16.68 -25.91
N SER A 136 -6.26 17.96 -25.57
CA SER A 136 -7.10 19.05 -26.09
C SER A 136 -6.68 19.56 -27.48
N LYS A 137 -5.49 19.18 -27.95
CA LYS A 137 -4.92 19.54 -29.25
C LYS A 137 -4.35 18.29 -29.92
N PRO A 138 -4.28 18.23 -31.26
CA PRO A 138 -3.54 17.20 -31.95
C PRO A 138 -2.11 17.08 -31.41
N VAL A 139 -1.61 15.85 -31.34
CA VAL A 139 -0.21 15.58 -30.96
C VAL A 139 0.63 15.60 -32.24
N GLU A 140 1.58 16.53 -32.30
CA GLU A 140 2.53 16.64 -33.42
C GLU A 140 3.65 15.60 -33.28
N ASP A 141 4.20 15.13 -34.40
CA ASP A 141 5.26 14.11 -34.42
C ASP A 141 6.51 14.52 -33.60
N ASP A 142 6.94 15.78 -33.68
CA ASP A 142 8.06 16.31 -32.89
C ASP A 142 7.80 16.24 -31.37
N ALA A 143 6.54 16.33 -30.94
CA ALA A 143 6.19 16.17 -29.53
C ALA A 143 6.31 14.70 -29.08
N LEU A 144 5.94 13.76 -29.94
CA LEU A 144 6.11 12.32 -29.69
C LEU A 144 7.60 11.95 -29.62
N ASP A 145 8.42 12.43 -30.55
CA ASP A 145 9.86 12.18 -30.55
C ASP A 145 10.53 12.66 -29.26
N LYS A 146 10.14 13.86 -28.78
CA LYS A 146 10.59 14.38 -27.49
C LYS A 146 10.15 13.49 -26.32
N MET A 147 8.90 13.03 -26.31
CA MET A 147 8.41 12.12 -25.27
C MET A 147 9.19 10.81 -25.23
N VAL A 148 9.52 10.23 -26.40
CA VAL A 148 10.32 9.00 -26.54
C VAL A 148 11.74 9.20 -25.98
N SER A 149 12.35 10.37 -26.24
CA SER A 149 13.69 10.70 -25.74
C SER A 149 13.75 11.00 -24.24
N GLY A 150 12.59 11.09 -23.58
CA GLY A 150 12.45 11.48 -22.18
C GLY A 150 12.28 12.98 -21.98
N ILE A 151 11.40 13.35 -21.04
CA ILE A 151 11.09 14.75 -20.71
C ILE A 151 11.45 15.02 -19.26
N HIS A 152 12.10 16.15 -19.00
CA HIS A 152 12.31 16.61 -17.63
C HIS A 152 11.01 17.20 -17.06
N LEU A 153 10.54 16.63 -15.96
CA LEU A 153 9.42 17.17 -15.19
C LEU A 153 9.98 18.00 -14.02
N PRO A 154 9.41 19.21 -13.77
CA PRO A 154 9.85 20.11 -12.70
C PRO A 154 9.49 19.59 -11.30
#